data_AF-A0A929DNK1-F1
#
_entry.id   AF-A0A929DNK1-F1
#
_cell.length_a   1.000
_cell.length_b   1.000
_cell.length_c   1.000
_cell.angle_alpha   90.00
_cell.angle_beta   90.00
_cell.angle_gamma   90.00
#
_symmetry.space_group_name_H-M   'P 1'
#
loop_
_entity.id
_entity.type
_entity.pdbx_description
1 polymer ?
#
loop_
_entity_poly.entity_id
_entity_poly.type
_entity_poly.pdbx_seq_one_letter_code
_entity_poly.pdbx_strand_id
1 'polypeptide(L)'
;MEAVVNQTRVSIIQGDITKQATDAIVNAANSSLMGGGGVDGAIHRAGGPVILRECKEIVSRQGRLQTGNAVISTGGNLKAKYVIHTVGPVWHGGAAGEAQLLASAYHECLKLATEHGLTSISFPSISTGAYGYPIAEASAIAAGTVASFLKEQATSIRDVVFVLFDAYSYESYRRALQEVCHLT
;
A
#
# COMPACT_ATOMS: atom_id res chain seq x y z
N MET A 1 13.81 -8.11 6.32
CA MET A 1 14.89 -7.73 5.39
C MET A 1 14.85 -6.23 5.19
N GLU A 2 15.97 -5.57 4.92
CA GLU A 2 16.02 -4.15 4.60
C GLU A 2 17.00 -3.86 3.45
N ALA A 3 16.74 -2.77 2.74
CA ALA A 3 17.58 -2.18 1.72
C ALA A 3 17.50 -0.65 1.81
N VAL A 4 18.47 0.05 1.24
CA VAL A 4 18.43 1.51 1.08
C VAL A 4 18.28 1.82 -0.41
N VAL A 5 17.23 2.57 -0.74
CA VAL A 5 17.03 3.11 -2.09
C VAL A 5 17.16 4.62 -2.00
N ASN A 6 18.20 5.17 -2.64
CA ASN A 6 18.58 6.58 -2.49
C ASN A 6 18.83 6.98 -1.02
N GLN A 7 17.94 7.78 -0.40
CA GLN A 7 18.03 8.18 1.01
C GLN A 7 16.92 7.56 1.89
N THR A 8 16.23 6.54 1.37
CA THR A 8 15.05 5.95 2.00
C THR A 8 15.33 4.50 2.37
N ARG A 9 15.04 4.14 3.61
CA ARG A 9 15.04 2.75 4.06
C ARG A 9 13.79 2.06 3.52
N VAL A 10 13.96 0.92 2.86
CA VAL A 10 12.88 0.04 2.42
C VAL A 10 13.03 -1.28 3.15
N SER A 11 12.04 -1.61 3.98
CA SER A 11 12.07 -2.80 4.82
C SER A 11 10.87 -3.71 4.57
N ILE A 12 11.06 -4.99 4.90
CA ILE A 12 10.06 -6.05 4.78
C ILE A 12 10.00 -6.71 6.14
N ILE A 13 8.80 -6.75 6.71
CA ILE A 13 8.52 -7.40 7.99
C ILE A 13 7.32 -8.32 7.86
N GLN A 14 7.29 -9.38 8.66
CA GLN A 14 6.08 -10.16 8.86
C GLN A 14 5.32 -9.60 10.06
N GLY A 15 4.02 -9.29 9.91
CA GLY A 15 3.23 -8.75 11.01
C GLY A 15 1.86 -8.20 10.62
N ASP A 16 1.27 -7.48 11.56
CA ASP A 16 -0.03 -6.81 11.43
C ASP A 16 0.17 -5.32 11.12
N ILE A 17 -0.33 -4.90 9.96
CA ILE A 17 -0.21 -3.51 9.51
C ILE A 17 -0.94 -2.52 10.43
N THR A 18 -1.99 -2.96 11.12
CA THR A 18 -2.76 -2.10 12.05
C THR A 18 -1.95 -1.70 13.29
N LYS A 19 -0.79 -2.34 13.52
CA LYS A 19 0.11 -2.08 14.65
C LYS A 19 1.28 -1.15 14.30
N GLN A 20 1.44 -0.80 13.02
CA GLN A 20 2.53 0.08 12.58
C GLN A 20 2.36 1.50 13.11
N ALA A 21 3.50 2.14 13.40
CA ALA A 21 3.58 3.52 13.87
C ALA A 21 4.22 4.45 12.83
N THR A 22 4.23 4.04 11.56
CA THR A 22 4.56 4.91 10.42
C THR A 22 3.52 6.03 10.31
N ASP A 23 3.87 7.14 9.65
CA ASP A 23 2.97 8.29 9.51
C ASP A 23 1.67 7.89 8.80
N ALA A 24 1.76 7.03 7.78
CA ALA A 24 0.62 6.43 7.10
C ALA A 24 0.74 4.91 6.97
N ILE A 25 -0.40 4.22 7.07
CA ILE A 25 -0.54 2.86 6.54
C ILE A 25 -1.41 2.86 5.30
N VAL A 26 -1.16 1.91 4.39
CA VAL A 26 -1.98 1.74 3.19
C VAL A 26 -3.06 0.69 3.44
N ASN A 27 -4.27 1.01 3.02
CA ASN A 27 -5.39 0.09 2.97
C ASN A 27 -5.60 -0.39 1.52
N ALA A 28 -5.53 -1.71 1.31
CA ALA A 28 -5.98 -2.34 0.07
C ALA A 28 -7.51 -2.41 0.06
N ALA A 29 -8.13 -1.31 -0.35
CA ALA A 29 -9.57 -1.09 -0.29
C ALA A 29 -10.29 -1.59 -1.56
N ASN A 30 -11.61 -1.55 -1.51
CA ASN A 30 -12.46 -1.71 -2.69
C ASN A 30 -12.99 -0.36 -3.18
N SER A 31 -13.49 -0.31 -4.43
CA SER A 31 -13.91 0.94 -5.08
C SER A 31 -15.09 1.67 -4.40
N SER A 32 -15.81 1.02 -3.48
CA SER A 32 -16.84 1.68 -2.69
C SER A 32 -16.29 2.43 -1.47
N LEU A 33 -15.08 2.13 -1.01
CA LEU A 33 -14.49 2.61 0.25
C LEU A 33 -15.36 2.32 1.50
N MET A 34 -16.32 1.40 1.43
CA MET A 34 -17.25 1.11 2.54
C MET A 34 -16.75 0.02 3.50
N GLY A 35 -15.46 -0.28 3.48
CA GLY A 35 -14.86 -1.42 4.17
C GLY A 35 -15.15 -2.76 3.50
N GLY A 36 -14.57 -3.82 4.05
CA GLY A 36 -14.58 -5.15 3.47
C GLY A 36 -13.96 -6.21 4.39
N GLY A 37 -13.45 -7.28 3.80
CA GLY A 37 -12.72 -8.35 4.49
C GLY A 37 -11.20 -8.10 4.55
N GLY A 38 -10.44 -9.11 4.97
CA GLY A 38 -8.97 -9.07 4.94
C GLY A 38 -8.37 -7.88 5.67
N VAL A 39 -7.37 -7.25 5.04
CA VAL A 39 -6.66 -6.08 5.58
C VAL A 39 -7.57 -4.85 5.71
N ASP A 40 -8.49 -4.65 4.77
CA ASP A 40 -9.46 -3.55 4.79
C ASP A 40 -10.36 -3.62 6.04
N GLY A 41 -10.95 -4.79 6.28
CA GLY A 41 -11.71 -5.04 7.49
C GLY A 41 -10.89 -4.89 8.77
N ALA A 42 -9.62 -5.33 8.78
CA ALA A 42 -8.74 -5.18 9.93
C ALA A 42 -8.46 -3.70 10.25
N ILE A 43 -8.16 -2.90 9.23
CA ILE A 43 -7.93 -1.45 9.36
C ILE A 43 -9.18 -0.74 9.85
N HIS A 44 -10.35 -1.01 9.28
CA HIS A 44 -11.61 -0.40 9.75
C HIS A 44 -11.94 -0.76 11.20
N ARG A 45 -11.74 -2.02 11.61
CA ARG A 45 -11.96 -2.45 13.00
C ARG A 45 -10.98 -1.77 13.96
N ALA A 46 -9.70 -1.68 13.58
CA ALA A 46 -8.66 -1.12 14.45
C ALA A 46 -8.70 0.41 14.54
N GLY A 47 -8.95 1.10 13.43
CA GLY A 47 -9.02 2.57 13.38
C GLY A 47 -10.38 3.14 13.79
N GLY A 48 -11.40 2.31 13.92
CA GLY A 48 -12.71 2.71 14.43
C GLY A 48 -13.58 3.42 13.40
N PRO A 49 -14.77 3.90 13.82
CA PRO A 49 -15.82 4.34 12.90
C PRO A 49 -15.48 5.62 12.12
N VAL A 50 -14.49 6.39 12.56
CA VAL A 50 -14.10 7.65 11.91
C VAL A 50 -13.57 7.44 10.49
N ILE A 51 -12.81 6.37 10.26
CA ILE A 51 -12.31 6.00 8.93
C ILE A 51 -13.48 5.84 7.95
N LEU A 52 -14.48 5.03 8.32
CA LEU A 52 -15.65 4.81 7.45
C LEU A 52 -16.44 6.09 7.20
N ARG A 53 -16.57 6.96 8.20
CA ARG A 53 -17.25 8.25 8.06
C ARG A 53 -16.53 9.13 7.03
N GLU A 54 -15.21 9.27 7.14
CA GLU A 54 -14.43 10.06 6.19
C GLU A 54 -14.42 9.45 4.79
N CYS A 55 -14.32 8.12 4.66
CA CYS A 55 -14.49 7.44 3.38
C CYS A 55 -15.83 7.76 2.71
N LYS A 56 -16.94 7.78 3.48
CA LYS A 56 -18.26 8.19 2.96
C LYS A 56 -18.27 9.63 2.47
N GLU A 57 -17.64 10.55 3.22
CA GLU A 57 -17.53 11.93 2.79
C GLU A 57 -16.73 12.06 1.49
N ILE A 58 -15.61 11.36 1.37
CA ILE A 58 -14.81 11.32 0.13
C ILE A 58 -15.66 10.84 -1.04
N VAL A 59 -16.33 9.68 -0.89
CA VAL A 59 -17.19 9.12 -1.95
C VAL A 59 -18.35 10.05 -2.30
N SER A 60 -18.92 10.76 -1.33
CA SER A 60 -19.99 11.72 -1.60
C SER A 60 -19.53 12.91 -2.44
N ARG A 61 -18.25 13.30 -2.35
CA ARG A 61 -17.67 14.43 -3.07
C ARG A 61 -17.20 14.07 -4.49
N GLN A 62 -16.59 12.90 -4.65
CA GLN A 62 -15.91 12.54 -5.92
C GLN A 62 -16.40 11.24 -6.56
N GLY A 63 -17.36 10.55 -5.94
CA GLY A 63 -17.80 9.23 -6.38
C GLY A 63 -16.86 8.10 -5.97
N ARG A 64 -17.02 6.95 -6.63
CA ARG A 64 -16.26 5.72 -6.34
C ARG A 64 -14.77 5.90 -6.68
N LEU A 65 -13.90 5.32 -5.85
CA LEU A 65 -12.48 5.31 -6.12
C LEU A 65 -12.17 4.32 -7.25
N GLN A 66 -11.54 4.82 -8.32
CA GLN A 66 -11.16 4.01 -9.47
C GLN A 66 -9.95 3.13 -9.14
N THR A 67 -9.83 1.99 -9.80
CA THR A 67 -8.66 1.12 -9.71
C THR A 67 -7.39 1.88 -10.11
N GLY A 68 -6.30 1.69 -9.36
CA GLY A 68 -5.03 2.36 -9.56
C GLY A 68 -4.93 3.74 -8.90
N ASN A 69 -6.00 4.25 -8.29
CA ASN A 69 -6.01 5.53 -7.60
C ASN A 69 -6.03 5.36 -6.07
N ALA A 70 -5.60 6.41 -5.37
CA ALA A 70 -5.57 6.46 -3.92
C ALA A 70 -6.27 7.72 -3.36
N VAL A 71 -6.73 7.64 -2.11
CA VAL A 71 -7.25 8.76 -1.30
C VAL A 71 -6.73 8.63 0.13
N ILE A 72 -6.82 9.69 0.92
CA ILE A 72 -6.32 9.71 2.29
C ILE A 72 -7.42 10.08 3.30
N SER A 73 -7.42 9.41 4.45
CA SER A 73 -8.24 9.71 5.62
C SER A 73 -7.37 9.76 6.88
N THR A 74 -7.93 10.18 8.01
CA THR A 74 -7.28 10.07 9.31
C THR A 74 -7.14 8.61 9.74
N GLY A 75 -6.13 8.31 10.56
CA GLY A 75 -5.92 6.97 11.13
C GLY A 75 -6.93 6.56 12.20
N GLY A 76 -7.76 7.50 12.66
CA GLY A 76 -8.65 7.30 13.80
C GLY A 76 -7.92 6.79 15.04
N ASN A 77 -8.25 5.58 15.48
CA ASN A 77 -7.65 4.94 16.66
C ASN A 77 -6.31 4.22 16.37
N LEU A 78 -5.84 4.21 15.12
CA LEU A 78 -4.54 3.63 14.77
C LEU A 78 -3.39 4.45 15.35
N LYS A 79 -2.21 3.83 15.48
CA LYS A 79 -0.97 4.56 15.80
C LYS A 79 -0.52 5.44 14.64
N ALA A 80 -0.76 5.00 13.41
CA ALA A 80 -0.52 5.79 12.22
C ALA A 80 -1.48 6.99 12.17
N LYS A 81 -0.96 8.14 11.74
CA LYS A 81 -1.74 9.40 11.69
C LYS A 81 -2.76 9.37 10.56
N TYR A 82 -2.45 8.67 9.47
CA TYR A 82 -3.26 8.59 8.27
C TYR A 82 -3.45 7.16 7.78
N VAL A 83 -4.54 6.94 7.07
CA VAL A 83 -4.74 5.77 6.22
C VAL A 83 -4.86 6.23 4.78
N ILE A 84 -3.99 5.72 3.91
CA ILE A 84 -4.10 5.92 2.47
C ILE A 84 -4.84 4.72 1.89
N HIS A 85 -6.04 4.96 1.36
CA HIS A 85 -6.89 3.93 0.75
C HIS A 85 -6.61 3.88 -0.74
N THR A 86 -6.27 2.71 -1.25
CA THR A 86 -6.04 2.50 -2.69
C THR A 86 -6.79 1.28 -3.19
N VAL A 87 -7.18 1.30 -4.46
CA VAL A 87 -7.89 0.19 -5.09
C VAL A 87 -6.95 -0.49 -6.06
N GLY A 88 -6.44 -1.66 -5.68
CA GLY A 88 -5.70 -2.51 -6.61
C GLY A 88 -6.61 -3.19 -7.64
N PRO A 89 -6.08 -3.71 -8.75
CA PRO A 89 -6.85 -4.43 -9.75
C PRO A 89 -7.26 -5.83 -9.27
N VAL A 90 -8.39 -6.32 -9.77
CA VAL A 90 -8.77 -7.74 -9.71
C VAL A 90 -7.99 -8.47 -10.81
N TRP A 91 -7.43 -9.63 -10.47
CA TRP A 91 -6.68 -10.43 -11.43
C TRP A 91 -7.60 -11.16 -12.42
N HIS A 92 -7.39 -10.91 -13.71
CA HIS A 92 -8.12 -11.57 -14.80
C HIS A 92 -7.18 -12.29 -15.79
N GLY A 93 -5.96 -12.60 -15.37
CA GLY A 93 -4.96 -13.28 -16.20
C GLY A 93 -3.87 -12.38 -16.78
N GLY A 94 -3.83 -11.09 -16.40
CA GLY A 94 -2.69 -10.20 -16.67
C GLY A 94 -2.70 -9.50 -18.03
N ALA A 95 -3.77 -9.69 -18.81
CA ALA A 95 -3.90 -9.13 -20.16
C ALA A 95 -4.80 -7.89 -20.23
N ALA A 96 -5.37 -7.43 -19.10
CA ALA A 96 -6.31 -6.32 -19.01
C ALA A 96 -5.68 -5.03 -18.43
N GLY A 97 -4.34 -4.96 -18.39
CA GLY A 97 -3.60 -3.82 -17.84
C GLY A 97 -3.44 -3.85 -16.31
N GLU A 98 -3.63 -5.00 -15.68
CA GLU A 98 -3.57 -5.14 -14.23
C GLU A 98 -2.19 -4.78 -13.67
N ALA A 99 -1.11 -5.05 -14.40
CA ALA A 99 0.24 -4.67 -13.95
C ALA A 99 0.38 -3.15 -13.82
N GLN A 100 -0.08 -2.39 -14.81
CA GLN A 100 -0.05 -0.93 -14.83
C GLN A 100 -0.95 -0.35 -13.73
N LEU A 101 -2.14 -0.92 -13.54
CA LEU A 101 -3.07 -0.49 -12.49
C LEU A 101 -2.51 -0.77 -11.08
N LEU A 102 -1.85 -1.91 -10.87
CA LEU A 102 -1.22 -2.22 -9.59
C LEU A 102 -0.04 -1.28 -9.32
N ALA A 103 0.81 -1.01 -10.31
CA ALA A 103 1.88 -0.02 -10.20
C ALA A 103 1.32 1.37 -9.85
N SER A 104 0.25 1.80 -10.54
CA SER A 104 -0.43 3.06 -10.25
C SER A 104 -0.91 3.14 -8.80
N ALA A 105 -1.48 2.04 -8.27
CA ALA A 105 -1.96 2.00 -6.89
C ALA A 105 -0.84 2.29 -5.85
N TYR A 106 0.36 1.73 -6.04
CA TYR A 106 1.52 2.04 -5.19
C TYR A 106 2.03 3.47 -5.41
N HIS A 107 2.14 3.90 -6.68
CA HIS A 107 2.61 5.23 -7.05
C HIS A 107 1.76 6.33 -6.42
N GLU A 108 0.43 6.27 -6.58
CA GLU A 108 -0.48 7.28 -6.03
C GLU A 108 -0.46 7.31 -4.49
N CYS A 109 -0.19 6.18 -3.83
CA CYS A 109 0.01 6.19 -2.38
C CYS A 109 1.27 6.96 -1.96
N LEU A 110 2.40 6.71 -2.63
CA LEU A 110 3.67 7.39 -2.35
C LEU A 110 3.60 8.89 -2.67
N LYS A 111 2.90 9.22 -3.75
CA LYS A 111 2.61 10.60 -4.14
C LYS A 111 1.79 11.32 -3.08
N LEU A 112 0.65 10.77 -2.65
CA LEU A 112 -0.16 11.36 -1.58
C LEU A 112 0.63 11.51 -0.28
N ALA A 113 1.42 10.52 0.11
CA ALA A 113 2.28 10.62 1.29
C ALA A 113 3.29 11.77 1.15
N THR A 114 3.88 11.95 -0.03
CA THR A 114 4.81 13.06 -0.32
C THR A 114 4.11 14.42 -0.29
N GLU A 115 2.95 14.54 -0.92
CA GLU A 115 2.15 15.78 -0.96
C GLU A 115 1.71 16.21 0.45
N HIS A 116 1.48 15.27 1.34
CA HIS A 116 1.18 15.50 2.75
C HIS A 116 2.43 15.66 3.65
N GLY A 117 3.63 15.66 3.07
CA GLY A 117 4.89 15.82 3.80
C GLY A 117 5.19 14.68 4.78
N LEU A 118 4.62 13.49 4.55
CA LEU A 118 4.81 12.32 5.41
C LEU A 118 6.23 11.75 5.23
N THR A 119 6.80 11.22 6.30
CA THR A 119 8.18 10.71 6.30
C THR A 119 8.24 9.18 6.31
N SER A 120 7.14 8.50 6.62
CA SER A 120 7.10 7.05 6.65
C SER A 120 5.75 6.47 6.23
N ILE A 121 5.80 5.34 5.51
CA ILE A 121 4.60 4.68 4.97
C ILE A 121 4.72 3.16 5.04
N SER A 122 3.65 2.49 5.48
CA SER A 122 3.59 1.02 5.47
C SER A 122 2.59 0.50 4.44
N PHE A 123 2.99 -0.49 3.64
CA PHE A 123 2.17 -1.14 2.64
C PHE A 123 1.83 -2.59 3.03
N PRO A 124 0.58 -3.04 2.85
CA PRO A 124 0.26 -4.45 2.80
C PRO A 124 0.60 -5.00 1.41
N SER A 125 0.34 -6.29 1.19
CA SER A 125 0.33 -6.86 -0.15
C SER A 125 -0.98 -6.52 -0.88
N ILE A 126 -0.95 -5.57 -1.81
CA ILE A 126 -2.14 -5.09 -2.54
C ILE A 126 -2.56 -6.12 -3.60
N SER A 127 -3.87 -6.38 -3.70
CA SER A 127 -4.52 -7.30 -4.65
C SER A 127 -4.26 -8.81 -4.49
N THR A 128 -3.42 -9.25 -3.56
CA THR A 128 -3.02 -10.68 -3.45
C THR A 128 -3.91 -11.54 -2.57
N GLY A 129 -4.91 -10.93 -1.92
CA GLY A 129 -5.97 -11.63 -1.18
C GLY A 129 -7.19 -11.92 -2.06
N ALA A 130 -8.33 -11.34 -1.70
CA ALA A 130 -9.61 -11.56 -2.41
C ALA A 130 -9.59 -11.20 -3.91
N TYR A 131 -8.64 -10.37 -4.35
CA TYR A 131 -8.49 -9.98 -5.76
C TYR A 131 -7.59 -10.93 -6.57
N GLY A 132 -6.96 -11.92 -5.92
CA GLY A 132 -6.35 -13.08 -6.57
C GLY A 132 -5.08 -12.80 -7.37
N TYR A 133 -4.44 -11.64 -7.23
CA TYR A 133 -3.21 -11.33 -7.96
C TYR A 133 -2.08 -12.28 -7.53
N PRO A 134 -1.37 -12.95 -8.47
CA PRO A 134 -0.25 -13.82 -8.13
C PRO A 134 0.82 -13.09 -7.32
N ILE A 135 1.15 -13.61 -6.13
CA ILE A 135 2.00 -12.89 -5.17
C ILE A 135 3.39 -12.56 -5.73
N ALA A 136 3.97 -13.44 -6.54
CA ALA A 136 5.30 -13.24 -7.11
C ALA A 136 5.29 -12.03 -8.06
N GLU A 137 4.31 -11.97 -8.96
CA GLU A 137 4.12 -10.86 -9.90
C GLU A 137 3.80 -9.55 -9.16
N ALA A 138 2.86 -9.61 -8.21
CA ALA A 138 2.47 -8.47 -7.41
C ALA A 138 3.64 -7.90 -6.58
N SER A 139 4.48 -8.78 -6.01
CA SER A 139 5.65 -8.36 -5.23
C SER A 139 6.73 -7.69 -6.08
N ALA A 140 6.95 -8.19 -7.30
CA ALA A 140 7.89 -7.59 -8.25
C ALA A 140 7.43 -6.17 -8.65
N ILE A 141 6.14 -6.02 -8.96
CA ILE A 141 5.55 -4.71 -9.26
C ILE A 141 5.66 -3.78 -8.06
N ALA A 142 5.28 -4.23 -6.87
CA ALA A 142 5.33 -3.43 -5.65
C ALA A 142 6.74 -2.91 -5.34
N ALA A 143 7.73 -3.80 -5.30
CA ALA A 143 9.12 -3.44 -5.02
C ALA A 143 9.71 -2.55 -6.12
N GLY A 144 9.44 -2.87 -7.39
CA GLY A 144 9.91 -2.10 -8.54
C GLY A 144 9.34 -0.68 -8.57
N THR A 145 8.03 -0.52 -8.37
CA THR A 145 7.37 0.79 -8.33
C THR A 145 7.87 1.63 -7.16
N VAL A 146 7.97 1.07 -5.95
CA VAL A 146 8.51 1.78 -4.79
C VAL A 146 9.95 2.24 -5.07
N ALA A 147 10.80 1.37 -5.58
CA ALA A 147 12.19 1.72 -5.84
C ALA A 147 12.34 2.78 -6.95
N SER A 148 11.58 2.68 -8.03
CA SER A 148 11.56 3.68 -9.11
C SER A 148 11.10 5.05 -8.58
N PHE A 149 9.99 5.10 -7.84
CA PHE A 149 9.50 6.34 -7.24
C PHE A 149 10.56 7.01 -6.36
N LEU A 150 11.22 6.25 -5.47
CA LEU A 150 12.24 6.77 -4.55
C LEU A 150 13.54 7.24 -5.25
N LYS A 151 13.82 6.71 -6.44
CA LYS A 151 14.98 7.13 -7.27
C LYS A 151 14.67 8.37 -8.10
N GLU A 152 13.45 8.47 -8.62
CA GLU A 152 13.09 9.44 -9.66
C GLU A 152 12.39 10.68 -9.11
N GLN A 153 11.67 10.57 -7.99
CA GLN A 153 10.85 11.64 -7.44
C GLN A 153 11.50 12.25 -6.19
N ALA A 154 11.48 13.58 -6.09
CA ALA A 154 11.81 14.25 -4.84
C ALA A 154 10.70 13.96 -3.80
N THR A 155 11.08 13.41 -2.65
CA THR A 155 10.11 12.99 -1.63
C THR A 155 10.60 13.24 -0.21
N SER A 156 9.66 13.45 0.71
CA SER A 156 9.89 13.51 2.15
C SER A 156 10.05 12.12 2.79
N ILE A 157 9.71 11.06 2.07
CA ILE A 157 9.65 9.69 2.60
C ILE A 157 11.07 9.15 2.89
N ARG A 158 11.30 8.78 4.15
CA ARG A 158 12.55 8.21 4.67
C ARG A 158 12.43 6.74 5.06
N ASP A 159 11.23 6.23 5.27
CA ASP A 159 10.96 4.84 5.60
C ASP A 159 9.75 4.28 4.84
N VAL A 160 9.96 3.18 4.13
CA VAL A 160 8.90 2.38 3.50
C VAL A 160 8.95 0.98 4.09
N VAL A 161 7.81 0.50 4.59
CA VAL A 161 7.72 -0.82 5.22
C VAL A 161 6.67 -1.67 4.50
N PHE A 162 7.07 -2.76 3.85
CA PHE A 162 6.14 -3.80 3.47
C PHE A 162 5.82 -4.67 4.70
N VAL A 163 4.55 -4.75 5.07
CA VAL A 163 4.05 -5.52 6.22
C VAL A 163 3.21 -6.68 5.71
N LEU A 164 3.78 -7.88 5.80
CA LEU A 164 3.22 -9.09 5.21
C LEU A 164 2.65 -9.96 6.31
N PHE A 165 1.42 -10.44 6.14
CA PHE A 165 0.74 -11.20 7.19
C PHE A 165 1.35 -12.59 7.42
N ASP A 166 1.80 -13.23 6.34
CA ASP A 166 2.32 -14.59 6.34
C ASP A 166 3.75 -14.68 5.78
N ALA A 167 4.40 -15.81 6.04
CA ALA A 167 5.80 -16.05 5.66
C ALA A 167 5.98 -16.22 4.14
N TYR A 168 4.96 -16.69 3.42
CA TYR A 168 5.04 -16.89 1.97
C TYR A 168 5.06 -15.55 1.24
N SER A 169 4.15 -14.64 1.60
CA SER A 169 4.14 -13.26 1.15
C SER A 169 5.44 -12.53 1.52
N TYR A 170 5.94 -12.71 2.75
CA TYR A 170 7.23 -12.16 3.17
C TYR A 170 8.37 -12.59 2.23
N GLU A 171 8.45 -13.88 1.93
CA GLU A 171 9.53 -14.44 1.10
C GLU A 171 9.46 -13.95 -0.36
N SER A 172 8.26 -13.83 -0.94
CA SER A 172 8.08 -13.24 -2.27
C SER A 172 8.57 -11.79 -2.32
N TYR A 173 8.17 -10.96 -1.34
CA TYR A 173 8.64 -9.58 -1.25
C TYR A 173 10.15 -9.50 -1.01
N ARG A 174 10.71 -10.40 -0.21
CA ARG A 174 12.15 -10.46 0.06
C ARG A 174 12.94 -10.64 -1.23
N ARG A 175 12.53 -11.60 -2.07
CA ARG A 175 13.16 -11.86 -3.38
C ARG A 175 13.01 -10.68 -4.33
N ALA A 176 11.79 -10.14 -4.46
CA ALA A 176 11.53 -8.99 -5.31
C ALA A 176 12.41 -7.77 -4.93
N LEU A 177 12.55 -7.48 -3.63
CA LEU A 177 13.38 -6.38 -3.17
C LEU A 177 14.88 -6.62 -3.40
N GLN A 178 15.36 -7.86 -3.25
CA GLN A 178 16.74 -8.23 -3.59
C GLN A 178 17.06 -7.99 -5.06
N GLU A 179 16.18 -8.44 -5.94
CA GLU A 179 16.33 -8.29 -7.39
C GLU A 179 16.39 -6.80 -7.79
N VAL A 180 15.47 -6.00 -7.26
CA VAL A 180 15.37 -4.55 -7.56
C VAL A 180 16.56 -3.74 -7.01
N CYS A 181 17.14 -4.18 -5.89
CA CYS A 181 18.26 -3.50 -5.25
C CYS A 181 19.63 -4.09 -5.63
N HIS A 182 19.68 -5.11 -6.49
CA HIS A 182 20.90 -5.86 -6.83
C HIS A 182 21.65 -6.40 -5.61
N LEU A 183 20.91 -6.74 -4.54
CA LEU A 183 21.49 -7.30 -3.32
C LEU A 183 21.61 -8.82 -3.49
N THR A 184 22.84 -9.31 -3.67
CA THR A 184 23.19 -10.74 -3.67
C THR A 184 23.01 -11.36 -2.29
#